data_AF-A0A5C2RLX3-F1
#
_entry.id   AF-A0A5C2RLX3-F1
#
_cell.length_a   1.000
_cell.length_b   1.000
_cell.length_c   1.000
_cell.angle_alpha   90.00
_cell.angle_beta   90.00
_cell.angle_gamma   90.00
#
_symmetry.space_group_name_H-M   'P 1'
#
loop_
_entity.id
_entity.type
_entity.pdbx_description
1 polymer ?
#
loop_
_entity_poly.entity_id
_entity_poly.type
_entity_poly.pdbx_seq_one_letter_code
_entity_poly.pdbx_strand_id
1 'polypeptide(L)'
;MRVEAKAHRPPRGRVNTAPIAIVNIRLREFEDAGSPARAMHSVLLGYYCSTRPDDLVYIDAPYAITNTQAADLFRAGLETRLQVLDKLPGARVFIFVLTHSEESSGDLFWDSGLSSDSLNDWWKRMIPDKLMMAGAKHDVTVALLSCGSLVEISTQRETLKMLAQGMQVQRVIAFGAHAVQAYFTSSFFTCYATTILIEGVFLNDTHFARLLQASPLLTRHSSVLLFTRQDSSKGLLHVKEFRWGHPTIQPYGNALPLQCPMCGRIYTWAFKAGKNGEQRVRCNGPGCGYSFQYTKGADQIPIRSGELGTWFMRYL
;
A
#
# COMPACT_ATOMS: atom_id res chain seq x y z
N MET A 1 -20.33 1.58 25.97
CA MET A 1 -21.38 0.63 26.42
C MET A 1 -20.95 -0.77 26.02
N ARG A 2 -20.60 -1.64 26.98
CA ARG A 2 -20.12 -3.01 26.70
C ARG A 2 -21.30 -3.96 26.90
N VAL A 3 -21.95 -4.39 25.81
CA VAL A 3 -23.05 -5.35 25.88
C VAL A 3 -22.45 -6.75 26.04
N GLU A 4 -22.65 -7.35 27.21
CA GLU A 4 -22.30 -8.76 27.46
C GLU A 4 -23.36 -9.68 26.85
N ALA A 5 -23.15 -10.08 25.60
CA ALA A 5 -23.88 -11.19 24.98
C ALA A 5 -22.99 -12.44 25.01
N LYS A 6 -23.15 -13.29 26.03
CA LYS A 6 -22.25 -14.42 26.32
C LYS A 6 -22.32 -15.61 25.35
N ALA A 7 -23.27 -15.66 24.42
CA ALA A 7 -23.47 -16.87 23.60
C ALA A 7 -23.66 -16.64 22.08
N HIS A 8 -23.70 -15.41 21.58
CA HIS A 8 -24.03 -15.12 20.15
C HIS A 8 -23.03 -14.20 19.45
N ARG A 9 -21.80 -14.07 19.96
CA ARG A 9 -20.80 -13.32 19.21
C ARG A 9 -20.35 -14.17 18.01
N PRO A 10 -20.57 -13.72 16.76
CA PRO A 10 -19.97 -14.38 15.63
C PRO A 10 -18.45 -14.42 15.85
N PRO A 11 -17.72 -15.40 15.30
CA PRO A 11 -16.25 -15.49 15.45
C PRO A 11 -15.50 -14.20 15.10
N ARG A 12 -16.12 -13.31 14.30
CA ARG A 12 -15.62 -11.98 13.90
C ARG A 12 -15.98 -10.84 14.86
N GLY A 13 -16.57 -11.12 16.03
CA GLY A 13 -16.93 -10.12 17.04
C GLY A 13 -15.81 -9.73 18.00
N ARG A 14 -14.54 -10.04 17.66
CA ARG A 14 -13.39 -9.66 18.48
C ARG A 14 -13.10 -8.17 18.32
N VAL A 15 -12.79 -7.50 19.43
CA VAL A 15 -12.36 -6.10 19.44
C VAL A 15 -10.99 -6.05 20.13
N ASN A 16 -9.92 -5.93 19.35
CA ASN A 16 -8.55 -5.85 19.83
C ASN A 16 -8.08 -4.38 19.92
N THR A 17 -8.15 -3.83 21.13
CA THR A 17 -7.69 -2.48 21.45
C THR A 17 -6.26 -2.43 21.99
N ALA A 18 -5.37 -3.34 21.58
CA ALA A 18 -3.93 -3.20 21.88
C ALA A 18 -3.39 -1.88 21.29
N PRO A 19 -2.27 -1.33 21.79
CA PRO A 19 -1.78 -0.04 21.31
C PRO A 19 -1.57 0.03 19.79
N ILE A 20 -1.97 1.16 19.20
CA ILE A 20 -1.75 1.50 17.78
C ILE A 20 -1.14 2.90 17.72
N ALA A 21 -0.06 3.04 16.96
CA ALA A 21 0.50 4.33 16.60
C ALA A 21 0.48 4.50 15.09
N ILE A 22 -0.11 5.59 14.60
CA ILE A 22 -0.14 5.95 13.18
C ILE A 22 0.77 7.15 13.00
N VAL A 23 1.79 7.02 12.16
CA VAL A 23 2.73 8.07 11.80
C VAL A 23 2.51 8.41 10.33
N ASN A 24 2.15 9.65 10.04
CA ASN A 24 1.87 10.12 8.69
C ASN A 24 2.97 11.08 8.24
N ILE A 25 4.01 10.55 7.60
CA ILE A 25 5.10 11.33 7.00
C ILE A 25 4.62 11.75 5.61
N ARG A 26 4.35 13.04 5.39
CA ARG A 26 3.77 13.52 4.13
C ARG A 26 4.50 14.74 3.60
N LEU A 27 4.62 14.85 2.28
CA LEU A 27 4.96 16.14 1.66
C LEU A 27 3.93 17.18 2.10
N ARG A 28 4.40 18.40 2.38
CA ARG A 28 3.56 19.49 2.90
C ARG A 28 2.40 19.83 1.98
N GLU A 29 2.57 19.64 0.67
CA GLU A 29 1.53 19.88 -0.35
C GLU A 29 0.34 18.92 -0.24
N PHE A 30 0.54 17.72 0.31
CA PHE A 30 -0.55 16.77 0.50
C PHE A 30 -1.24 17.05 1.81
N GLU A 31 -2.52 17.41 1.75
CA GLU A 31 -3.32 17.62 2.95
C GLU A 31 -3.46 16.35 3.80
N ASP A 32 -3.50 16.54 5.13
CA ASP A 32 -3.86 15.45 6.02
C ASP A 32 -5.35 15.11 5.93
N ALA A 33 -6.19 16.12 5.67
CA ALA A 33 -7.62 15.94 5.49
C ALA A 33 -7.89 15.02 4.30
N GLY A 34 -8.61 13.92 4.55
CA GLY A 34 -8.90 12.90 3.54
C GLY A 34 -7.76 11.90 3.28
N SER A 35 -6.58 12.09 3.89
CA SER A 35 -5.46 11.17 3.75
C SER A 35 -5.82 9.75 4.22
N PRO A 36 -5.24 8.69 3.64
CA PRO A 36 -5.49 7.32 4.10
C PRO A 36 -5.12 7.09 5.57
N ALA A 37 -4.08 7.77 6.06
CA ALA A 37 -3.67 7.74 7.46
C ALA A 37 -4.75 8.33 8.37
N ARG A 38 -5.30 9.50 8.01
CA ARG A 38 -6.39 10.14 8.76
C ARG A 38 -7.67 9.32 8.70
N ALA A 39 -8.01 8.76 7.55
CA ALA A 39 -9.18 7.88 7.39
C ALA A 39 -9.09 6.64 8.30
N MET A 40 -7.93 5.97 8.32
CA MET A 40 -7.65 4.86 9.23
C MET A 40 -7.83 5.27 10.70
N HIS A 41 -7.22 6.40 11.10
CA HIS A 41 -7.33 6.89 12.47
C HIS A 41 -8.78 7.19 12.87
N SER A 42 -9.54 7.88 12.02
CA SER A 42 -10.94 8.25 12.29
C SER A 42 -11.83 7.03 12.53
N VAL A 43 -11.61 5.94 11.79
CA VAL A 43 -12.35 4.68 11.97
C VAL A 43 -11.95 3.99 13.27
N LEU A 44 -10.65 4.03 13.63
CA LEU A 44 -10.17 3.45 14.88
C LEU A 44 -10.65 4.22 16.11
N LEU A 45 -10.85 5.53 16.01
CA LEU A 45 -11.23 6.38 17.14
C LEU A 45 -12.45 5.86 17.90
N GLY A 46 -13.47 5.35 17.20
CA GLY A 46 -14.67 4.77 17.81
C GLY A 46 -14.41 3.58 18.74
N TYR A 47 -13.31 2.86 18.55
CA TYR A 47 -12.93 1.71 19.39
C TYR A 47 -12.12 2.11 20.63
N TYR A 48 -11.38 3.23 20.57
CA TYR A 48 -10.43 3.65 21.61
C TYR A 48 -10.95 4.77 22.49
N CYS A 49 -11.72 5.73 21.94
CA CYS A 49 -12.05 7.00 22.58
C CYS A 49 -12.70 6.88 23.97
N SER A 50 -13.49 5.82 24.19
CA SER A 50 -14.22 5.61 25.44
C SER A 50 -13.56 4.62 26.40
N THR A 51 -12.55 3.87 25.95
CA THR A 51 -11.98 2.77 26.74
C THR A 51 -10.51 2.96 27.03
N ARG A 52 -9.72 3.35 26.04
CA ARG A 52 -8.25 3.48 26.11
C ARG A 52 -7.78 4.59 25.15
N PRO A 53 -8.14 5.86 25.41
CA PRO A 53 -7.82 6.95 24.50
C PRO A 53 -6.31 7.10 24.26
N ASP A 54 -5.48 6.79 25.26
CA ASP A 54 -4.01 6.89 25.17
C ASP A 54 -3.35 5.76 24.36
N ASP A 55 -4.09 4.69 24.04
CA ASP A 55 -3.59 3.54 23.26
C ASP A 55 -3.72 3.76 21.74
N LEU A 56 -4.36 4.84 21.28
CA LEU A 56 -4.41 5.21 19.86
C LEU A 56 -3.70 6.55 19.66
N VAL A 57 -2.52 6.50 19.07
CA VAL A 57 -1.70 7.68 18.82
C VAL A 57 -1.65 7.99 17.33
N TYR A 58 -1.78 9.28 17.00
CA TYR A 58 -1.67 9.77 15.64
C TYR A 58 -0.64 10.92 15.56
N ILE A 59 0.37 10.75 14.72
CA ILE A 59 1.48 11.67 14.52
C ILE A 59 1.48 12.13 13.06
N ASP A 60 0.92 13.30 12.78
CA ASP A 60 1.07 13.96 11.46
C ASP A 60 2.43 14.65 11.34
N ALA A 61 3.24 14.30 10.35
CA ALA A 61 4.59 14.82 10.16
C ALA A 61 4.77 15.38 8.73
N PRO A 62 4.21 16.57 8.45
CA PRO A 62 4.40 17.22 7.15
C PRO A 62 5.85 17.71 6.99
N TYR A 63 6.40 17.56 5.79
CA TYR A 63 7.76 17.98 5.47
C TYR A 63 7.87 18.75 4.15
N ALA A 64 8.88 19.60 4.07
CA ALA A 64 9.35 20.27 2.86
C ALA A 64 10.84 20.54 3.09
N ILE A 65 11.69 19.66 2.56
CA ILE A 65 13.13 19.67 2.82
C ILE A 65 13.84 20.38 1.68
N THR A 66 14.27 21.62 1.93
CA THR A 66 15.00 22.42 0.94
C THR A 66 16.52 22.35 1.11
N ASN A 67 16.99 21.89 2.26
CA ASN A 67 18.41 21.75 2.60
C ASN A 67 18.62 20.78 3.77
N THR A 68 19.88 20.48 4.10
CA THR A 68 20.25 19.55 5.17
C THR A 68 19.77 20.01 6.55
N GLN A 69 19.83 21.31 6.86
CA GLN A 69 19.35 21.82 8.15
C GLN A 69 17.84 21.59 8.33
N ALA A 70 17.04 21.78 7.29
CA ALA A 70 15.61 21.49 7.31
C ALA A 70 15.35 20.00 7.56
N ALA A 71 16.18 19.12 6.97
CA ALA A 71 16.11 17.68 7.19
C ALA A 71 16.40 17.31 8.65
N ASP A 72 17.46 17.88 9.22
CA ASP A 72 17.86 17.63 10.62
C ASP A 72 16.79 18.10 11.60
N LEU A 73 16.20 19.29 11.37
CA LEU A 73 15.11 19.82 12.18
C LEU A 73 13.85 18.95 12.09
N PHE A 74 13.48 18.51 10.88
CA PHE A 74 12.36 17.58 10.69
C PHE A 74 12.59 16.27 11.46
N ARG A 75 13.76 15.67 11.28
CA ARG A 75 14.16 14.40 11.91
C ARG A 75 14.13 14.52 13.44
N ALA A 76 14.70 15.58 14.01
CA ALA A 76 14.70 15.81 15.45
C ALA A 76 13.29 16.06 16.01
N GLY A 77 12.46 16.81 15.28
CA GLY A 77 11.06 17.05 15.67
C GLY A 77 10.23 15.77 15.67
N LEU A 78 10.40 14.92 14.65
CA LEU A 78 9.72 13.63 14.58
C LEU A 78 10.22 12.67 15.67
N GLU A 79 11.54 12.58 15.88
CA GLU A 79 12.15 11.78 16.96
C GLU A 79 11.58 12.14 18.34
N THR A 80 11.38 13.43 18.61
CA THR A 80 10.76 13.92 19.85
C THR A 80 9.30 13.46 19.99
N ARG A 81 8.53 13.50 18.91
CA ARG A 81 7.12 13.06 18.94
C ARG A 81 6.97 11.54 19.05
N LEU A 82 7.94 10.80 18.54
CA LEU A 82 8.00 9.34 18.65
C LEU A 82 8.36 8.86 20.06
N GLN A 83 8.70 9.76 21.00
CA GLN A 83 8.95 9.39 22.39
C GLN A 83 7.77 8.66 23.05
N VAL A 84 6.55 8.91 22.56
CA VAL A 84 5.34 8.21 22.98
C VAL A 84 5.41 6.68 22.79
N LEU A 85 6.19 6.16 21.83
CA LEU A 85 6.30 4.73 21.58
C LEU A 85 6.93 3.95 22.76
N ASP A 86 7.74 4.61 23.60
CA ASP A 86 8.31 3.96 24.80
C ASP A 86 7.23 3.58 25.82
N LYS A 87 6.09 4.28 25.78
CA LYS A 87 4.93 4.03 26.63
C LYS A 87 3.96 3.04 26.01
N LEU A 88 4.21 2.56 24.79
CA LEU A 88 3.33 1.66 24.04
C LEU A 88 4.07 0.36 23.66
N PRO A 89 4.51 -0.45 24.64
CA PRO A 89 5.25 -1.68 24.36
C PRO A 89 4.40 -2.64 23.50
N GLY A 90 5.01 -3.23 22.47
CA GLY A 90 4.30 -4.14 21.57
C GLY A 90 3.21 -3.48 20.72
N ALA A 91 3.22 -2.15 20.58
CA ALA A 91 2.30 -1.44 19.69
C ALA A 91 2.33 -1.95 18.25
N ARG A 92 1.21 -1.74 17.57
CA ARG A 92 1.10 -1.88 16.12
C ARG A 92 1.33 -0.51 15.49
N VAL A 93 2.47 -0.33 14.85
CA VAL A 93 2.92 0.95 14.30
C VAL A 93 2.65 0.97 12.80
N PHE A 94 1.87 1.93 12.35
CA PHE A 94 1.59 2.16 10.94
C PHE A 94 2.29 3.43 10.49
N ILE A 95 3.25 3.31 9.57
CA ILE A 95 3.99 4.43 9.01
C ILE A 95 3.46 4.64 7.59
N PHE A 96 2.75 5.73 7.38
CA PHE A 96 2.38 6.20 6.05
C PHE A 96 3.46 7.16 5.56
N VAL A 97 3.95 6.92 4.35
CA VAL A 97 4.84 7.82 3.63
C VAL A 97 4.11 8.29 2.39
N LEU A 98 3.65 9.53 2.39
CA LEU A 98 2.87 10.15 1.32
C LEU A 98 3.73 11.19 0.59
N THR A 99 4.23 10.81 -0.57
CA THR A 99 5.23 11.60 -1.31
C THR A 99 5.16 11.29 -2.81
N HIS A 100 5.87 12.07 -3.62
CA HIS A 100 6.12 11.73 -5.01
C HIS A 100 7.36 10.85 -5.14
N SER A 101 7.43 10.09 -6.24
CA SER A 101 8.66 9.46 -6.69
C SER A 101 8.97 9.90 -8.11
N GLU A 102 10.24 10.11 -8.40
CA GLU A 102 10.72 10.50 -9.72
C GLU A 102 10.45 9.36 -10.71
N GLU A 103 9.88 9.69 -11.88
CA GLU A 103 9.40 8.66 -12.82
C GLU A 103 10.55 7.81 -13.36
N SER A 104 11.69 8.45 -13.61
CA SER A 104 12.87 7.82 -14.20
C SER A 104 13.72 7.04 -13.19
N SER A 105 13.95 7.60 -12.01
CA SER A 105 14.86 7.00 -11.03
C SER A 105 14.15 6.23 -9.93
N GLY A 106 12.88 6.53 -9.64
CA GLY A 106 12.11 5.98 -8.52
C GLY A 106 12.45 6.57 -7.16
N ASP A 107 13.33 7.57 -7.11
CA ASP A 107 13.73 8.23 -5.87
C ASP A 107 12.63 9.15 -5.33
N LEU A 108 12.60 9.34 -4.00
CA LEU A 108 11.52 10.05 -3.32
C LEU A 108 11.80 11.54 -3.22
N PHE A 109 10.73 12.33 -3.18
CA PHE A 109 10.81 13.79 -3.17
C PHE A 109 11.10 14.34 -1.77
N TRP A 110 12.01 15.31 -1.71
CA TRP A 110 12.31 16.16 -0.57
C TRP A 110 11.30 17.29 -0.38
N ASP A 111 10.85 17.84 -1.50
CA ASP A 111 9.88 18.93 -1.60
C ASP A 111 9.18 18.85 -2.96
N SER A 112 8.15 19.66 -3.17
CA SER A 112 7.45 19.77 -4.46
C SER A 112 8.44 20.05 -5.60
N GLY A 113 8.55 19.10 -6.53
CA GLY A 113 9.45 19.21 -7.69
C GLY A 113 10.93 18.99 -7.39
N LEU A 114 11.29 18.55 -6.17
CA LEU A 114 12.68 18.30 -5.77
C LEU A 114 12.85 16.83 -5.34
N SER A 115 13.34 15.99 -6.24
CA SER A 115 13.69 14.60 -5.94
C SER A 115 14.99 14.51 -5.12
N SER A 116 15.12 13.43 -4.36
CA SER A 116 16.40 13.00 -3.80
C SER A 116 17.32 12.39 -4.86
N ASP A 117 18.61 12.39 -4.57
CA ASP A 117 19.65 11.75 -5.39
C ASP A 117 19.64 10.22 -5.25
N SER A 118 19.10 9.73 -4.13
CA SER A 118 18.90 8.30 -3.90
C SER A 118 17.87 8.06 -2.80
N LEU A 119 17.12 6.96 -2.94
CA LEU A 119 16.23 6.45 -1.89
C LEU A 119 16.95 6.25 -0.54
N ASN A 120 18.23 5.86 -0.54
CA ASN A 120 19.01 5.69 0.68
C ASN A 120 19.21 7.02 1.43
N ASP A 121 19.56 8.10 0.71
CA ASP A 121 19.71 9.41 1.33
C ASP A 121 18.35 9.90 1.86
N TRP A 122 17.28 9.75 1.06
CA TRP A 122 15.92 10.04 1.51
C TRP A 122 15.59 9.32 2.81
N TRP A 123 15.79 8.01 2.85
CA TRP A 123 15.47 7.20 4.02
C TRP A 123 16.26 7.63 5.25
N LYS A 124 17.58 7.84 5.10
CA LYS A 124 18.46 8.23 6.18
C LYS A 124 18.03 9.56 6.82
N ARG A 125 17.62 10.53 6.01
CA ARG A 125 17.23 11.86 6.51
C ARG A 125 15.80 11.90 7.06
N MET A 126 14.89 11.14 6.45
CA MET A 126 13.46 11.21 6.78
C MET A 126 13.03 10.23 7.88
N ILE A 127 13.71 9.09 8.02
CA ILE A 127 13.34 8.05 8.98
C ILE A 127 14.26 8.14 10.21
N PRO A 128 13.79 8.67 11.35
CA PRO A 128 14.61 8.85 12.54
C PRO A 128 14.92 7.52 13.24
N ASP A 129 15.91 7.50 14.12
CA ASP A 129 16.44 6.26 14.73
C ASP A 129 15.37 5.49 15.49
N LYS A 130 14.41 6.18 16.10
CA LYS A 130 13.29 5.53 16.79
C LYS A 130 12.39 4.72 15.87
N LEU A 131 12.17 5.18 14.63
CA LEU A 131 11.48 4.37 13.62
C LEU A 131 12.39 3.27 13.09
N MET A 132 13.68 3.56 12.89
CA MET A 132 14.65 2.54 12.44
C MET A 132 14.73 1.34 13.39
N MET A 133 14.54 1.56 14.69
CA MET A 133 14.54 0.49 15.69
C MET A 133 13.14 -0.03 16.06
N ALA A 134 12.08 0.53 15.47
CA ALA A 134 10.71 0.22 15.89
C ALA A 134 10.34 -1.26 15.71
N GLY A 135 10.78 -1.89 14.61
CA GLY A 135 10.44 -3.29 14.30
C GLY A 135 10.99 -4.31 15.30
N ALA A 136 12.00 -3.93 16.11
CA ALA A 136 12.54 -4.79 17.16
C ALA A 136 11.61 -4.88 18.39
N LYS A 137 10.71 -3.90 18.58
CA LYS A 137 9.83 -3.79 19.76
C LYS A 137 8.34 -3.79 19.41
N HIS A 138 8.01 -3.55 18.16
CA HIS A 138 6.66 -3.27 17.68
C HIS A 138 6.35 -4.05 16.40
N ASP A 139 5.07 -4.24 16.13
CA ASP A 139 4.60 -4.72 14.82
C ASP A 139 4.44 -3.52 13.88
N VAL A 140 5.40 -3.33 12.98
CA VAL A 140 5.51 -2.20 12.06
C VAL A 140 4.98 -2.55 10.66
N THR A 141 4.03 -1.76 10.16
CA THR A 141 3.64 -1.70 8.74
C THR A 141 4.09 -0.38 8.16
N VAL A 142 4.73 -0.42 6.99
CA VAL A 142 5.00 0.78 6.19
C VAL A 142 4.08 0.79 4.98
N ALA A 143 3.36 1.88 4.76
CA ALA A 143 2.56 2.12 3.57
C ALA A 143 3.22 3.25 2.75
N LEU A 144 3.81 2.89 1.61
CA LEU A 144 4.44 3.83 0.69
C LEU A 144 3.41 4.28 -0.35
N LEU A 145 2.85 5.45 -0.10
CA LEU A 145 1.89 6.14 -0.96
C LEU A 145 2.65 7.07 -1.92
N SER A 146 3.52 6.49 -2.74
CA SER A 146 4.26 7.17 -3.80
C SER A 146 3.89 6.62 -5.17
N CYS A 147 4.34 7.28 -6.23
CA CYS A 147 4.22 6.77 -7.59
C CYS A 147 4.96 5.43 -7.76
N GLY A 148 4.56 4.68 -8.77
CA GLY A 148 4.97 3.28 -8.99
C GLY A 148 6.42 3.09 -9.41
N SER A 149 7.10 4.15 -9.87
CA SER A 149 8.51 4.08 -10.25
C SER A 149 9.40 3.54 -9.11
N LEU A 150 9.05 3.84 -7.85
CA LEU A 150 9.73 3.31 -6.66
C LEU A 150 9.82 1.78 -6.64
N VAL A 151 8.78 1.09 -7.15
CA VAL A 151 8.62 -0.35 -6.98
C VAL A 151 8.62 -1.15 -8.28
N GLU A 152 8.30 -0.52 -9.40
CA GLU A 152 8.41 -1.15 -10.73
C GLU A 152 9.89 -1.28 -11.13
N ILE A 153 10.75 -0.30 -10.76
CA ILE A 153 12.19 -0.37 -10.98
C ILE A 153 12.82 -1.39 -10.01
N SER A 154 13.40 -2.46 -10.56
CA SER A 154 13.93 -3.58 -9.76
C SER A 154 15.02 -3.19 -8.76
N THR A 155 15.92 -2.26 -9.12
CA THR A 155 17.00 -1.79 -8.22
C THR A 155 16.45 -0.97 -7.06
N GLN A 156 15.45 -0.11 -7.30
CA GLN A 156 14.77 0.64 -6.25
C GLN A 156 13.95 -0.27 -5.34
N ARG A 157 13.25 -1.26 -5.93
CA ARG A 157 12.52 -2.28 -5.17
C ARG A 157 13.42 -3.05 -4.21
N GLU A 158 14.61 -3.46 -4.65
CA GLU A 158 15.58 -4.14 -3.76
C GLU A 158 16.17 -3.20 -2.72
N THR A 159 16.46 -1.94 -3.07
CA THR A 159 16.91 -0.92 -2.11
C THR A 159 15.88 -0.69 -1.01
N LEU A 160 14.61 -0.51 -1.39
CA LEU A 160 13.50 -0.40 -0.46
C LEU A 160 13.40 -1.63 0.46
N LYS A 161 13.54 -2.83 -0.12
CA LYS A 161 13.51 -4.08 0.63
C LYS A 161 14.63 -4.12 1.69
N MET A 162 15.86 -3.76 1.32
CA MET A 162 16.99 -3.70 2.26
C MET A 162 16.76 -2.69 3.39
N LEU A 163 16.26 -1.49 3.07
CA LEU A 163 15.95 -0.45 4.05
C LEU A 163 14.88 -0.91 5.05
N ALA A 164 13.80 -1.49 4.53
CA ALA A 164 12.71 -2.05 5.33
C ALA A 164 13.16 -3.25 6.19
N GLN A 165 14.08 -4.08 5.69
CA GLN A 165 14.70 -5.15 6.47
C GLN A 165 15.54 -4.61 7.63
N GLY A 166 16.32 -3.55 7.39
CA GLY A 166 17.09 -2.85 8.43
C GLY A 166 16.21 -2.29 9.55
N MET A 167 15.01 -1.81 9.20
CA MET A 167 13.99 -1.38 10.17
C MET A 167 13.28 -2.51 10.92
N GLN A 168 13.55 -3.76 10.55
CA GLN A 168 12.86 -4.94 11.04
C GLN A 168 11.34 -4.93 10.83
N VAL A 169 10.83 -4.23 9.79
CA VAL A 169 9.38 -4.14 9.56
C VAL A 169 8.78 -5.49 9.21
N GLN A 170 7.54 -5.70 9.61
CA GLN A 170 6.80 -6.93 9.38
C GLN A 170 6.21 -6.90 7.97
N ARG A 171 5.77 -5.72 7.51
CA ARG A 171 5.20 -5.54 6.17
C ARG A 171 5.51 -4.17 5.58
N VAL A 172 5.64 -4.15 4.26
CA VAL A 172 5.56 -2.94 3.44
C VAL A 172 4.45 -3.11 2.41
N ILE A 173 3.61 -2.09 2.24
CA ILE A 173 2.57 -2.01 1.22
C ILE A 173 2.93 -0.85 0.30
N ALA A 174 3.11 -1.14 -0.99
CA ALA A 174 3.46 -0.15 -2.00
C ALA A 174 2.63 -0.36 -3.27
N PHE A 175 2.59 0.63 -4.15
CA PHE A 175 1.66 0.70 -5.26
C PHE A 175 2.41 0.91 -6.58
N GLY A 176 2.13 0.12 -7.61
CA GLY A 176 2.85 0.17 -8.89
C GLY A 176 2.25 1.08 -9.96
N ALA A 177 1.19 1.84 -9.69
CA ALA A 177 0.65 2.80 -10.65
C ALA A 177 1.61 3.97 -10.90
N HIS A 178 1.79 4.41 -12.15
CA HIS A 178 2.64 5.56 -12.47
C HIS A 178 2.20 6.86 -11.77
N ALA A 179 0.89 7.07 -11.60
CA ALA A 179 0.33 8.23 -10.90
C ALA A 179 -0.60 7.77 -9.78
N VAL A 180 -0.03 7.21 -8.70
CA VAL A 180 -0.84 6.72 -7.58
C VAL A 180 -1.63 7.86 -6.96
N GLN A 181 -2.95 7.75 -7.03
CA GLN A 181 -3.84 8.61 -6.27
C GLN A 181 -3.98 8.02 -4.86
N ALA A 182 -3.19 8.51 -3.90
CA ALA A 182 -3.15 7.98 -2.55
C ALA A 182 -4.54 7.88 -1.90
N TYR A 183 -5.43 8.83 -2.18
CA TYR A 183 -6.83 8.84 -1.71
C TYR A 183 -7.64 7.60 -2.13
N PHE A 184 -7.30 6.95 -3.25
CA PHE A 184 -7.95 5.71 -3.68
C PHE A 184 -7.61 4.52 -2.77
N THR A 185 -6.63 4.67 -1.86
CA THR A 185 -6.26 3.63 -0.90
C THR A 185 -7.02 3.75 0.44
N SER A 186 -7.77 4.84 0.67
CA SER A 186 -8.43 5.10 1.96
C SER A 186 -9.42 4.00 2.36
N SER A 187 -10.22 3.48 1.42
CA SER A 187 -11.14 2.35 1.70
C SER A 187 -10.39 1.08 2.06
N PHE A 188 -9.25 0.82 1.40
CA PHE A 188 -8.39 -0.32 1.71
C PHE A 188 -7.86 -0.23 3.15
N PHE A 189 -7.30 0.92 3.54
CA PHE A 189 -6.74 1.12 4.87
C PHE A 189 -7.80 1.18 5.97
N THR A 190 -9.00 1.68 5.67
CA THR A 190 -10.16 1.63 6.56
C THR A 190 -10.58 0.18 6.83
N CYS A 191 -10.71 -0.65 5.79
CA CYS A 191 -11.02 -2.06 5.93
C CYS A 191 -9.88 -2.84 6.60
N TYR A 192 -8.62 -2.47 6.35
CA TYR A 192 -7.47 -3.03 7.03
C TYR A 192 -7.57 -2.77 8.53
N ALA A 193 -7.89 -1.53 8.93
CA ALA A 193 -8.00 -1.13 10.33
C ALA A 193 -9.04 -1.99 11.07
N THR A 194 -10.23 -2.16 10.52
CA THR A 194 -11.28 -2.95 11.17
C THR A 194 -10.97 -4.45 11.12
N THR A 195 -10.59 -4.99 9.97
CA THR A 195 -10.45 -6.45 9.78
C THR A 195 -9.16 -6.99 10.42
N ILE A 196 -8.05 -6.30 10.25
CA ILE A 196 -6.74 -6.78 10.71
C ILE A 196 -6.43 -6.26 12.10
N LEU A 197 -6.61 -4.96 12.35
CA LEU A 197 -6.24 -4.38 13.65
C LEU A 197 -7.30 -4.66 14.72
N ILE A 198 -8.59 -4.45 14.42
CA ILE A 198 -9.64 -4.64 15.43
C ILE A 198 -10.06 -6.11 15.55
N GLU A 199 -10.44 -6.77 14.46
CA GLU A 199 -10.90 -8.17 14.51
C GLU A 199 -9.73 -9.15 14.71
N GLY A 200 -8.49 -8.75 14.40
CA GLY A 200 -7.31 -9.60 14.55
C GLY A 200 -7.22 -10.71 13.51
N VAL A 201 -7.79 -10.52 12.32
CA VAL A 201 -7.71 -11.49 11.22
C VAL A 201 -6.26 -11.60 10.74
N PHE A 202 -5.77 -12.83 10.62
CA PHE A 202 -4.43 -13.09 10.08
C PHE A 202 -4.36 -12.71 8.59
N LEU A 203 -3.40 -11.85 8.25
CA LEU A 203 -3.22 -11.35 6.89
C LEU A 203 -2.50 -12.36 6.00
N ASN A 204 -3.26 -13.25 5.38
CA ASN A 204 -2.79 -14.11 4.29
C ASN A 204 -3.16 -13.53 2.91
N ASP A 205 -2.71 -14.16 1.84
CA ASP A 205 -2.93 -13.70 0.46
C ASP A 205 -4.42 -13.56 0.10
N THR A 206 -5.28 -14.45 0.62
CA THR A 206 -6.74 -14.37 0.38
C THR A 206 -7.37 -13.19 1.12
N HIS A 207 -6.98 -12.95 2.37
CA HIS A 207 -7.46 -11.80 3.14
C HIS A 207 -6.93 -10.48 2.57
N PHE A 208 -5.68 -10.43 2.14
CA PHE A 208 -5.13 -9.25 1.46
C PHE A 208 -5.88 -8.95 0.17
N ALA A 209 -6.14 -9.95 -0.68
CA ALA A 209 -6.95 -9.76 -1.89
C ALA A 209 -8.38 -9.27 -1.59
N ARG A 210 -9.02 -9.75 -0.51
CA ARG A 210 -10.33 -9.25 -0.07
C ARG A 210 -10.28 -7.79 0.39
N LEU A 211 -9.24 -7.40 1.13
CA LEU A 211 -9.04 -5.99 1.51
C LEU A 211 -8.88 -5.12 0.26
N LEU A 212 -8.12 -5.59 -0.73
CA LEU A 212 -7.95 -4.87 -2.00
C LEU A 212 -9.27 -4.72 -2.75
N GLN A 213 -10.15 -5.73 -2.74
CA GLN A 213 -11.49 -5.62 -3.32
C GLN A 213 -12.39 -4.60 -2.63
N ALA A 214 -12.18 -4.33 -1.34
CA ALA A 214 -12.89 -3.28 -0.63
C ALA A 214 -12.50 -1.87 -1.10
N SER A 215 -11.47 -1.73 -1.93
CA SER A 215 -11.18 -0.50 -2.69
C SER A 215 -11.31 -0.71 -4.20
N PRO A 216 -12.53 -0.53 -4.77
CA PRO A 216 -12.74 -0.61 -6.21
C PRO A 216 -11.89 0.38 -7.00
N LEU A 217 -11.63 1.58 -6.46
CA LEU A 217 -10.80 2.59 -7.10
C LEU A 217 -9.34 2.12 -7.25
N LEU A 218 -8.84 1.35 -6.27
CA LEU A 218 -7.52 0.76 -6.33
C LEU A 218 -7.45 -0.41 -7.32
N THR A 219 -8.48 -1.27 -7.33
CA THR A 219 -8.49 -2.52 -8.13
C THR A 219 -8.12 -2.31 -9.59
N ARG A 220 -8.63 -1.26 -10.24
CA ARG A 220 -8.41 -1.04 -11.68
C ARG A 220 -7.21 -0.17 -12.00
N HIS A 221 -6.62 0.47 -10.99
CA HIS A 221 -5.68 1.56 -11.19
C HIS A 221 -4.25 1.14 -10.93
N SER A 222 -4.01 0.27 -9.94
CA SER A 222 -2.66 -0.03 -9.47
C SER A 222 -2.47 -1.51 -9.19
N SER A 223 -1.29 -2.03 -9.52
CA SER A 223 -0.77 -3.19 -8.83
C SER A 223 -0.43 -2.81 -7.37
N VAL A 224 -0.44 -3.78 -6.48
CA VAL A 224 -0.05 -3.58 -5.08
C VAL A 224 1.03 -4.59 -4.72
N LEU A 225 2.17 -4.09 -4.28
CA LEU A 225 3.26 -4.91 -3.79
C LEU A 225 3.13 -5.02 -2.27
N LEU A 226 3.19 -6.26 -1.79
CA LEU A 226 3.22 -6.60 -0.39
C LEU A 226 4.56 -7.26 -0.08
N PHE A 227 5.34 -6.60 0.76
CA PHE A 227 6.57 -7.14 1.32
C PHE A 227 6.19 -7.73 2.68
N THR A 228 6.53 -8.99 2.94
CA THR A 228 6.22 -9.66 4.22
C THR A 228 7.46 -10.31 4.79
N ARG A 229 7.73 -10.05 6.07
CA ARG A 229 8.80 -10.72 6.81
C ARG A 229 8.50 -12.20 6.96
N GLN A 230 9.51 -13.03 6.70
CA GLN A 230 9.42 -14.45 7.06
C GLN A 230 9.76 -14.67 8.51
N ASP A 231 9.10 -15.66 9.11
CA ASP A 231 9.36 -16.14 10.47
C ASP A 231 10.75 -16.80 10.63
N SER A 232 11.54 -16.93 9.55
CA SER A 232 12.90 -17.45 9.62
C SER A 232 13.85 -16.43 10.26
N SER A 233 14.82 -16.94 11.03
CA SER A 233 15.82 -16.15 11.79
C SER A 233 16.60 -15.11 10.97
N LYS A 234 16.54 -15.17 9.63
CA LYS A 234 17.20 -14.23 8.73
C LYS A 234 16.43 -12.92 8.52
N GLY A 235 15.18 -12.81 8.97
CA GLY A 235 14.40 -11.57 8.89
C GLY A 235 14.20 -11.04 7.45
N LEU A 236 14.19 -11.95 6.46
CA LEU A 236 14.08 -11.60 5.05
C LEU A 236 12.64 -11.21 4.68
N LEU A 237 12.50 -10.20 3.82
CA LEU A 237 11.21 -9.80 3.24
C LEU A 237 10.98 -10.53 1.91
N HIS A 238 9.82 -11.17 1.76
CA HIS A 238 9.33 -11.69 0.48
C HIS A 238 8.45 -10.66 -0.18
N VAL A 239 8.59 -10.48 -1.48
CA VAL A 239 7.80 -9.52 -2.25
C VAL A 239 6.80 -10.27 -3.09
N LYS A 240 5.53 -9.94 -2.91
CA LYS A 240 4.43 -10.42 -3.73
C LYS A 240 3.78 -9.24 -4.41
N GLU A 241 3.48 -9.39 -5.70
CA GLU A 241 2.70 -8.41 -6.44
C GLU A 241 1.29 -8.93 -6.65
N PHE A 242 0.30 -8.08 -6.35
CA PHE A 242 -1.11 -8.32 -6.57
C PHE A 242 -1.59 -7.42 -7.72
N ARG A 243 -2.12 -8.04 -8.78
CA ARG A 243 -2.73 -7.35 -9.92
C ARG A 243 -4.16 -7.83 -10.09
N TRP A 244 -5.11 -6.90 -10.09
CA TRP A 244 -6.49 -7.25 -10.41
C TRP A 244 -6.63 -7.45 -11.90
N GLY A 245 -7.37 -8.49 -12.31
CA GLY A 245 -7.67 -8.73 -13.70
C GLY A 245 -9.14 -9.03 -13.95
N HIS A 246 -9.57 -8.66 -15.14
CA HIS A 246 -10.91 -8.89 -15.64
C HIS A 246 -10.86 -9.20 -17.14
N PRO A 247 -11.63 -10.18 -17.65
CA PRO A 247 -11.52 -10.64 -19.04
C PRO A 247 -11.68 -9.56 -20.12
N THR A 248 -12.40 -8.47 -19.82
CA THR A 248 -12.70 -7.38 -20.78
C THR A 248 -12.23 -5.99 -20.34
N ILE A 249 -11.64 -5.85 -19.16
CA ILE A 249 -11.18 -4.53 -18.66
C ILE A 249 -9.67 -4.53 -18.52
N GLN A 250 -9.12 -5.59 -17.91
CA GLN A 250 -7.69 -5.71 -17.64
C GLN A 250 -7.30 -7.20 -17.71
N PRO A 251 -7.21 -7.79 -18.92
CA PRO A 251 -7.02 -9.22 -19.07
C PRO A 251 -5.74 -9.70 -18.37
N TYR A 252 -5.90 -10.61 -17.40
CA TYR A 252 -4.81 -11.14 -16.56
C TYR A 252 -3.99 -10.06 -15.82
N GLY A 253 -4.60 -8.91 -15.53
CA GLY A 253 -3.94 -7.80 -14.85
C GLY A 253 -3.13 -6.88 -15.75
N ASN A 254 -3.17 -7.07 -17.06
CA ASN A 254 -2.49 -6.20 -18.03
C ASN A 254 -3.40 -5.06 -18.50
N ALA A 255 -2.84 -3.85 -18.55
CA ALA A 255 -3.56 -2.66 -18.99
C ALA A 255 -4.04 -2.81 -20.43
N LEU A 256 -5.32 -2.48 -20.65
CA LEU A 256 -5.93 -2.36 -21.96
C LEU A 256 -5.75 -0.93 -22.48
N PRO A 257 -5.20 -0.70 -23.68
CA PRO A 257 -5.05 0.65 -24.22
C PRO A 257 -6.40 1.34 -24.32
N LEU A 258 -6.48 2.62 -23.94
CA LEU A 258 -7.71 3.39 -24.05
C LEU A 258 -8.16 3.55 -25.52
N GLN A 259 -7.18 3.70 -26.41
CA GLN A 259 -7.37 4.05 -27.81
C GLN A 259 -6.79 3.00 -28.76
N CYS A 260 -7.53 2.77 -29.85
CA CYS A 260 -7.09 2.34 -31.17
C CYS A 260 -5.70 2.84 -31.61
N PRO A 261 -4.54 2.15 -31.52
CA PRO A 261 -3.30 2.73 -32.08
C PRO A 261 -3.34 2.81 -33.61
N MET A 262 -4.20 2.04 -34.28
CA MET A 262 -4.36 2.06 -35.74
C MET A 262 -5.42 3.06 -36.22
N CYS A 263 -6.56 3.17 -35.53
CA CYS A 263 -7.69 4.00 -36.00
C CYS A 263 -8.08 5.15 -35.08
N GLY A 264 -7.40 5.32 -33.94
CA GLY A 264 -7.67 6.41 -32.99
C GLY A 264 -9.00 6.34 -32.24
N ARG A 265 -9.81 5.30 -32.42
CA ARG A 265 -11.11 5.20 -31.72
C ARG A 265 -10.92 4.75 -30.27
N ILE A 266 -11.74 5.29 -29.38
CA ILE A 266 -11.66 5.05 -27.93
C ILE A 266 -12.67 3.97 -27.54
N TYR A 267 -12.31 3.07 -26.63
CA TYR A 267 -13.18 2.01 -26.08
C TYR A 267 -13.84 1.07 -27.11
N THR A 268 -13.19 0.85 -28.26
CA THR A 268 -13.69 0.00 -29.36
C THR A 268 -13.21 -1.45 -29.28
N TRP A 269 -13.09 -2.05 -28.10
CA TRP A 269 -12.47 -3.36 -27.93
C TRP A 269 -13.49 -4.50 -27.91
N ALA A 270 -13.27 -5.51 -28.74
CA ALA A 270 -14.00 -6.78 -28.71
C ALA A 270 -13.08 -7.92 -28.27
N PHE A 271 -13.62 -8.81 -27.44
CA PHE A 271 -12.87 -9.84 -26.73
C PHE A 271 -13.31 -11.24 -27.19
N LYS A 272 -12.35 -12.13 -27.37
CA LYS A 272 -12.60 -13.55 -27.65
C LYS A 272 -11.64 -14.42 -26.84
N ALA A 273 -12.19 -15.35 -26.07
CA ALA A 273 -11.39 -16.35 -25.38
C ALA A 273 -10.66 -17.22 -26.41
N GLY A 274 -9.34 -17.35 -26.26
CA GLY A 274 -8.48 -18.22 -27.05
C GLY A 274 -8.28 -19.59 -26.38
N LYS A 275 -7.36 -20.39 -26.94
CA LYS A 275 -6.94 -21.65 -26.31
C LYS A 275 -5.91 -21.35 -25.22
N ASN A 276 -5.73 -22.27 -24.26
CA ASN A 276 -4.65 -22.22 -23.25
C ASN A 276 -4.58 -20.94 -22.39
N GLY A 277 -5.71 -20.28 -22.10
CA GLY A 277 -5.70 -19.05 -21.31
C GLY A 277 -5.17 -17.82 -22.08
N GLU A 278 -5.29 -17.84 -23.40
CA GLU A 278 -5.17 -16.64 -24.24
C GLU A 278 -6.47 -15.84 -24.25
N GLN A 279 -6.35 -14.52 -24.26
CA GLN A 279 -7.46 -13.60 -24.51
C GLN A 279 -7.12 -12.75 -25.74
N ARG A 280 -7.82 -12.99 -26.85
CA ARG A 280 -7.65 -12.20 -28.07
C ARG A 280 -8.51 -10.95 -28.01
N VAL A 281 -7.90 -9.83 -28.36
CA VAL A 281 -8.54 -8.51 -28.39
C VAL A 281 -8.43 -7.95 -29.80
N ARG A 282 -9.54 -7.44 -30.32
CA ARG A 282 -9.58 -6.76 -31.62
C ARG A 282 -10.31 -5.44 -31.51
N CYS A 283 -9.92 -4.49 -32.35
CA CYS A 283 -10.71 -3.28 -32.57
C CYS A 283 -12.03 -3.65 -33.28
N ASN A 284 -13.17 -3.15 -32.80
CA ASN A 284 -14.49 -3.27 -33.40
C ASN A 284 -14.87 -2.04 -34.24
N GLY A 285 -13.96 -1.08 -34.38
CA GLY A 285 -14.15 0.11 -35.19
C GLY A 285 -14.33 -0.25 -36.67
N PRO A 286 -15.31 0.33 -37.38
CA PRO A 286 -15.52 0.06 -38.80
C PRO A 286 -14.23 0.24 -39.62
N GLY A 287 -13.88 -0.76 -40.43
CA GLY A 287 -12.70 -0.77 -41.29
C GLY A 287 -11.35 -0.97 -40.57
N CYS A 288 -11.32 -1.23 -39.26
CA CYS A 288 -10.07 -1.43 -38.52
C CYS A 288 -9.74 -2.91 -38.33
N GLY A 289 -8.53 -3.33 -38.73
CA GLY A 289 -8.02 -4.70 -38.58
C GLY A 289 -7.12 -4.92 -37.36
N TYR A 290 -6.95 -3.93 -36.48
CA TYR A 290 -6.01 -4.03 -35.36
C TYR A 290 -6.44 -5.09 -34.35
N SER A 291 -5.52 -5.99 -34.00
CA SER A 291 -5.73 -7.02 -32.99
C SER A 291 -4.42 -7.37 -32.27
N PHE A 292 -4.55 -7.86 -31.05
CA PHE A 292 -3.45 -8.32 -30.21
C PHE A 292 -3.99 -9.35 -29.20
N GLN A 293 -3.10 -9.92 -28.38
CA GLN A 293 -3.49 -10.95 -27.42
C GLN A 293 -2.81 -10.74 -26.07
N TYR A 294 -3.52 -11.16 -25.03
CA TYR A 294 -2.97 -11.35 -23.69
C TYR A 294 -2.87 -12.83 -23.38
N THR A 295 -1.81 -13.21 -22.68
CA THR A 295 -1.64 -14.56 -22.15
C THR A 295 -1.45 -14.45 -20.64
N LYS A 296 -2.08 -15.35 -19.89
CA LYS A 296 -1.85 -15.44 -18.45
C LYS A 296 -0.38 -15.82 -18.19
N GLY A 297 0.29 -15.08 -17.30
CA GLY A 297 1.66 -15.42 -16.90
C GLY A 297 1.72 -16.79 -16.21
N ALA A 298 2.77 -17.57 -16.48
CA ALA A 298 2.94 -18.91 -15.90
C ALA A 298 3.10 -18.86 -14.37
N ASP A 299 3.62 -17.76 -13.85
CA ASP A 299 3.85 -17.43 -12.44
C ASP A 299 2.63 -16.81 -11.74
N GLN A 300 1.55 -16.49 -12.49
CA GLN A 300 0.37 -15.84 -11.94
C GLN A 300 -0.59 -16.82 -11.25
N ILE A 301 -0.75 -16.65 -9.94
CA ILE A 301 -1.63 -17.42 -9.08
C ILE A 301 -2.96 -16.67 -8.89
N PRO A 302 -4.10 -17.18 -9.38
CA PRO A 302 -5.39 -16.53 -9.20
C PRO A 302 -5.89 -16.71 -7.76
N ILE A 303 -6.29 -15.61 -7.12
CA ILE A 303 -6.88 -15.58 -5.80
C ILE A 303 -8.38 -15.33 -5.94
N ARG A 304 -9.17 -16.37 -5.66
CA ARG A 304 -10.64 -16.27 -5.62
C ARG A 304 -11.04 -15.29 -4.52
N SER A 305 -11.47 -14.10 -4.91
CA SER A 305 -11.73 -13.03 -3.96
C SER A 305 -13.17 -12.50 -4.00
N GLY A 306 -13.92 -12.59 -5.10
CA GLY A 306 -15.32 -12.14 -5.19
C GLY A 306 -15.81 -12.12 -6.65
N GLU A 307 -16.97 -11.50 -6.91
CA GLU A 307 -17.64 -11.55 -8.23
C GLU A 307 -17.13 -10.49 -9.24
N LEU A 308 -16.47 -9.43 -8.79
CA LEU A 308 -16.10 -8.27 -9.62
C LEU A 308 -14.69 -8.38 -10.25
N GLY A 309 -14.25 -9.57 -10.63
CA GLY A 309 -12.91 -9.82 -11.19
C GLY A 309 -11.99 -10.59 -10.24
N THR A 310 -10.80 -10.96 -10.72
CA THR A 310 -9.86 -11.84 -10.01
C THR A 310 -8.56 -11.13 -9.70
N TRP A 311 -8.12 -11.16 -8.44
CA TRP A 311 -6.75 -10.78 -8.10
C TRP A 311 -5.79 -11.90 -8.48
N PHE A 312 -4.73 -11.57 -9.20
CA PHE A 312 -3.61 -12.44 -9.49
C PHE A 312 -2.44 -12.04 -8.60
N MET A 313 -1.76 -13.03 -8.03
CA MET A 313 -0.54 -12.84 -7.25
C MET A 313 0.63 -13.50 -7.97
N ARG A 314 1.80 -12.86 -7.91
CA ARG A 314 3.07 -13.47 -8.28
C ARG A 314 4.16 -13.07 -7.28
N TYR A 315 5.21 -13.88 -7.20
CA TYR A 315 6.41 -13.58 -6.42
C TYR A 315 7.36 -12.74 -7.27
N LEU A 316 8.03 -11.75 -6.64
CA LEU A 316 9.05 -10.90 -7.26
C LEU A 316 10.42 -11.10 -6.62
#